data_AF-A0A7C7XS22-F1
#
_entry.id   AF-A0A7C7XS22-F1
#
_cell.length_a   1.000
_cell.length_b   1.000
_cell.length_c   1.000
_cell.angle_alpha   90.00
_cell.angle_beta   90.00
_cell.angle_gamma   90.00
#
_symmetry.space_group_name_H-M   'P 1'
#
loop_
_entity.id
_entity.type
_entity.pdbx_description
1 polymer ?
#
loop_
_entity_poly.entity_id
_entity_poly.type
_entity_poly.pdbx_seq_one_letter_code
_entity_poly.pdbx_strand_id
1 'polypeptide(L)'
;MKSLLQQRVRQFLVHSFLYYHLGDSVISDTQYDRICQELRALLQQHPQLEVPYRDLTEQALGTEASGYTIRKFPPPLISSALHLLYQAHYRAHLTLAEFLARQGYRSAEAGA
;
A
#
# COMPACT_ATOMS: atom_id res chain seq x y z
N MET A 1 10.71 -11.70 12.87
CA MET A 1 11.02 -11.93 11.43
C MET A 1 9.78 -11.97 10.54
N LYS A 2 8.88 -12.96 10.68
CA LYS A 2 7.65 -13.05 9.87
C LYS A 2 6.77 -11.79 9.94
N SER A 3 6.65 -11.18 11.12
CA SER A 3 5.95 -9.92 11.32
C SER A 3 6.55 -8.75 10.53
N LEU A 4 7.89 -8.64 10.46
CA LEU A 4 8.57 -7.54 9.79
C LEU A 4 8.49 -7.65 8.27
N LEU A 5 8.74 -8.84 7.70
CA LEU A 5 8.59 -9.05 6.26
C LEU A 5 7.16 -8.76 5.82
N GLN A 6 6.18 -9.28 6.56
CA GLN A 6 4.77 -9.01 6.29
C GLN A 6 4.43 -7.51 6.40
N GLN A 7 4.99 -6.80 7.37
CA GLN A 7 4.81 -5.36 7.51
C GLN A 7 5.36 -4.62 6.29
N ARG A 8 6.59 -4.95 5.85
CA ARG A 8 7.23 -4.30 4.69
C ARG A 8 6.49 -4.59 3.38
N VAL A 9 6.00 -5.81 3.19
CA VAL A 9 5.12 -6.16 2.05
C VAL A 9 3.90 -5.24 2.02
N ARG A 10 3.18 -5.09 3.14
CA ARG A 10 1.99 -4.21 3.19
C ARG A 10 2.36 -2.75 2.93
N GLN A 11 3.43 -2.26 3.55
CA GLN A 11 3.86 -0.87 3.36
C GLN A 11 4.21 -0.58 1.91
N PHE A 12 5.03 -1.43 1.28
CA PHE A 12 5.36 -1.32 -0.14
C PHE A 12 4.09 -1.20 -0.98
N LEU A 13 3.19 -2.17 -0.90
CA LEU A 13 1.99 -2.19 -1.74
C LEU A 13 1.03 -1.03 -1.45
N VAL A 14 0.83 -0.66 -0.17
CA VAL A 14 -0.04 0.47 0.20
C VAL A 14 0.52 1.78 -0.36
N HIS A 15 1.81 2.04 -0.17
CA HIS A 15 2.43 3.27 -0.65
C HIS A 15 2.56 3.31 -2.18
N SER A 16 2.76 2.16 -2.85
CA SER A 16 2.65 2.09 -4.32
C SER A 16 1.27 2.53 -4.81
N PHE A 17 0.19 2.05 -4.16
CA PHE A 17 -1.17 2.41 -4.55
C PHE A 17 -1.47 3.90 -4.33
N LEU A 18 -1.05 4.46 -3.18
CA LEU A 18 -1.18 5.90 -2.92
C LEU A 18 -0.54 6.71 -4.05
N TYR A 19 0.72 6.41 -4.36
CA TYR A 19 1.49 7.19 -5.32
C TYR A 19 0.99 7.03 -6.76
N TYR A 20 0.85 5.79 -7.24
CA TYR A 20 0.56 5.54 -8.67
C TYR A 20 -0.93 5.56 -9.02
N HIS A 21 -1.83 5.28 -8.07
CA HIS A 21 -3.27 5.22 -8.35
C HIS A 21 -4.04 6.42 -7.81
N LEU A 22 -3.64 6.95 -6.65
CA LEU A 22 -4.29 8.14 -6.08
C LEU A 22 -3.54 9.45 -6.39
N GLY A 23 -2.31 9.37 -6.90
CA GLY A 23 -1.49 10.55 -7.17
C GLY A 23 -1.12 11.34 -5.91
N ASP A 24 -1.10 10.68 -4.75
CA ASP A 24 -0.87 11.28 -3.43
C ASP A 24 0.14 10.43 -2.65
N SER A 25 0.78 10.99 -1.61
CA SER A 25 1.73 10.25 -0.78
C SER A 25 1.77 10.78 0.64
N VAL A 26 1.81 9.84 1.60
CA VAL A 26 1.92 10.15 3.04
C VAL A 26 3.35 9.98 3.58
N ILE A 27 4.29 9.56 2.72
CA ILE A 27 5.72 9.43 3.02
C ILE A 27 6.55 10.04 1.89
N SER A 28 7.80 10.41 2.17
CA SER A 28 8.72 10.88 1.13
C SER A 28 9.27 9.76 0.27
N ASP A 29 9.75 10.11 -0.93
CA ASP A 29 10.40 9.17 -1.86
C ASP A 29 11.57 8.44 -1.18
N THR A 30 12.39 9.14 -0.40
CA THR A 30 13.50 8.52 0.33
C THR A 30 13.03 7.49 1.37
N GLN A 31 11.89 7.72 2.03
CA GLN A 31 11.32 6.74 2.95
C GLN A 31 10.79 5.51 2.19
N TYR A 32 10.17 5.73 1.04
CA TYR A 32 9.70 4.66 0.16
C TYR A 32 10.86 3.81 -0.39
N ASP A 33 11.92 4.44 -0.87
CA ASP A 33 13.12 3.76 -1.35
C ASP A 33 13.75 2.87 -0.26
N ARG A 34 13.80 3.37 0.98
CA ARG A 34 14.26 2.57 2.12
C ARG A 34 13.38 1.34 2.34
N ILE A 35 12.05 1.47 2.25
CA ILE A 35 11.13 0.33 2.36
C ILE A 35 11.42 -0.70 1.25
N CYS A 36 11.61 -0.26 0.01
CA CYS A 36 11.92 -1.14 -1.12
C CYS A 36 13.25 -1.90 -0.91
N GLN A 37 14.29 -1.20 -0.43
CA GLN A 37 15.60 -1.81 -0.15
C GLN A 37 15.52 -2.84 0.98
N GLU A 38 14.89 -2.48 2.10
CA GLU A 38 14.71 -3.38 3.25
C GLU A 38 13.86 -4.61 2.87
N LEU A 39 12.79 -4.41 2.11
CA LEU A 39 11.93 -5.50 1.66
C LEU A 39 12.68 -6.47 0.74
N ARG A 40 13.48 -5.95 -0.19
CA ARG A 40 14.34 -6.78 -1.05
C ARG A 40 15.31 -7.64 -0.23
N ALA A 41 15.99 -7.04 0.75
CA ALA A 41 16.89 -7.77 1.63
C ALA A 41 16.15 -8.85 2.44
N LEU A 42 14.98 -8.54 2.99
CA LEU A 42 14.18 -9.50 3.77
C LEU A 42 13.68 -10.67 2.93
N LEU A 43 13.26 -10.44 1.68
CA LEU A 43 12.83 -11.50 0.76
C LEU A 43 13.99 -12.45 0.41
N GLN A 44 15.20 -11.90 0.20
CA GLN A 44 16.42 -12.68 -0.06
C GLN A 44 16.87 -13.48 1.16
N GLN A 45 16.79 -12.90 2.37
CA GLN A 45 17.16 -13.57 3.61
C GLN A 45 16.17 -14.67 4.01
N HIS A 46 14.92 -14.57 3.55
CA HIS A 46 13.83 -15.48 3.93
C HIS A 46 13.04 -16.00 2.71
N PRO A 47 13.68 -16.75 1.79
CA PRO A 47 13.07 -17.18 0.54
C PRO A 47 11.88 -18.13 0.74
N GLN A 48 11.86 -18.91 1.83
CA GLN A 48 10.81 -19.90 2.10
C GLN A 48 9.70 -19.37 3.03
N LEU A 49 9.80 -18.13 3.50
CA LEU A 49 8.86 -17.58 4.47
C LEU A 49 7.59 -17.10 3.78
N GLU A 50 6.49 -17.82 3.97
CA GLU A 50 5.20 -17.41 3.41
C GLU A 50 4.62 -16.19 4.12
N VAL A 51 4.27 -15.18 3.33
CA VAL A 51 3.57 -13.97 3.75
C VAL A 51 2.50 -13.59 2.72
N PRO A 52 1.39 -12.96 3.12
CA PRO A 52 0.37 -12.51 2.18
C PRO A 52 0.97 -11.60 1.09
N TYR A 53 0.49 -11.77 -0.15
CA TYR A 53 0.86 -10.94 -1.30
C TYR A 53 2.34 -11.02 -1.72
N ARG A 54 3.05 -12.08 -1.34
CA ARG A 54 4.46 -12.30 -1.69
C ARG A 54 4.69 -12.23 -3.21
N ASP A 55 3.96 -13.03 -3.99
CA ASP A 55 4.17 -13.13 -5.44
C ASP A 55 3.96 -11.78 -6.15
N LEU A 56 2.89 -11.06 -5.79
CA LEU A 56 2.62 -9.71 -6.29
C LEU A 56 3.77 -8.76 -5.98
N THR A 57 4.32 -8.87 -4.77
CA THR A 57 5.42 -8.04 -4.27
C THR A 57 6.72 -8.35 -5.00
N GLU A 58 7.08 -9.63 -5.14
CA GLU A 58 8.29 -10.07 -5.85
C GLU A 58 8.26 -9.69 -7.33
N GLN A 59 7.11 -9.86 -7.99
CA GLN A 59 6.93 -9.44 -9.38
C GLN A 59 7.15 -7.93 -9.53
N ALA A 60 6.53 -7.12 -8.66
CA ALA A 60 6.60 -5.66 -8.73
C ALA A 60 7.98 -5.10 -8.37
N LEU A 61 8.67 -5.68 -7.37
CA LEU A 61 10.03 -5.31 -6.99
C LEU A 61 11.08 -5.76 -8.01
N GLY A 62 10.80 -6.85 -8.74
CA GLY A 62 11.69 -7.43 -9.73
C GLY A 62 11.75 -6.62 -11.03
N THR A 63 10.60 -6.19 -11.58
CA THR A 63 10.57 -5.51 -12.88
C THR A 63 11.14 -4.10 -12.83
N GLU A 64 10.69 -3.25 -11.90
CA GLU A 64 11.08 -1.83 -11.86
C GLU A 64 11.44 -1.31 -10.46
N ALA A 65 11.53 -2.20 -9.46
CA ALA A 65 11.90 -1.85 -8.09
C ALA A 65 11.00 -0.82 -7.37
N SER A 66 9.87 -0.43 -7.95
CA SER A 66 9.10 0.74 -7.51
C SER A 66 7.61 0.50 -7.29
N GLY A 67 7.04 -0.62 -7.74
CA GLY A 67 5.58 -0.87 -7.66
C GLY A 67 4.76 -0.25 -8.80
N TYR A 68 5.39 0.50 -9.72
CA TYR A 68 4.75 1.15 -10.87
C TYR A 68 3.96 0.18 -11.77
N THR A 69 4.39 -1.08 -11.88
CA THR A 69 3.79 -2.08 -12.75
C THR A 69 2.51 -2.69 -12.19
N ILE A 70 2.19 -2.45 -10.91
CA ILE A 70 1.02 -3.06 -10.27
C ILE A 70 -0.23 -2.42 -10.85
N ARG A 71 -1.06 -3.20 -11.56
CA ARG A 71 -2.32 -2.71 -12.14
C ARG A 71 -3.53 -2.97 -11.26
N LYS A 72 -3.52 -4.07 -10.51
CA LYS A 72 -4.64 -4.51 -9.67
C LYS A 72 -4.14 -4.73 -8.26
N PHE A 73 -4.73 -4.01 -7.31
CA PHE A 73 -4.45 -4.16 -5.89
C PHE A 73 -5.56 -4.98 -5.21
N PRO A 74 -5.21 -5.87 -4.27
CA PRO A 74 -6.17 -6.52 -3.40
C PRO A 74 -7.04 -5.50 -2.63
N PRO A 75 -8.37 -5.72 -2.51
CA PRO A 75 -9.27 -4.80 -1.80
C PRO A 75 -8.82 -4.42 -0.37
N PRO A 76 -8.24 -5.32 0.46
CA PRO A 76 -7.73 -4.93 1.78
C PRO A 76 -6.62 -3.88 1.74
N LEU A 77 -5.79 -3.87 0.69
CA LEU A 77 -4.71 -2.89 0.52
C LEU A 77 -5.26 -1.54 0.06
N ILE A 78 -6.24 -1.56 -0.85
CA ILE A 78 -6.97 -0.36 -1.29
C ILE A 78 -7.65 0.31 -0.08
N SER A 79 -8.38 -0.47 0.72
CA SER A 79 -9.05 0.01 1.93
C SER A 79 -8.05 0.60 2.93
N SER A 80 -6.92 -0.08 3.16
CA SER A 80 -5.85 0.41 4.05
C SER A 80 -5.24 1.72 3.54
N ALA A 81 -4.99 1.83 2.24
CA ALA A 81 -4.43 3.03 1.62
C ALA A 81 -5.38 4.22 1.71
N LEU A 82 -6.66 4.03 1.35
CA LEU A 82 -7.68 5.07 1.47
C LEU A 82 -7.82 5.56 2.92
N HIS A 83 -7.86 4.63 3.88
CA HIS A 83 -7.95 4.98 5.29
C HIS A 83 -6.71 5.73 5.79
N LEU A 84 -5.52 5.29 5.40
CA LEU A 84 -4.25 5.94 5.75
C LEU A 84 -4.19 7.36 5.18
N LEU A 85 -4.54 7.54 3.91
CA LEU A 85 -4.56 8.84 3.26
C LEU A 85 -5.58 9.78 3.90
N TYR A 86 -6.78 9.27 4.19
CA TYR A 86 -7.79 10.02 4.92
C TYR A 86 -7.27 10.53 6.26
N GLN A 87 -6.68 9.66 7.07
CA GLN A 87 -6.13 10.03 8.37
C GLN A 87 -5.01 11.08 8.27
N ALA A 88 -4.12 10.94 7.28
CA ALA A 88 -2.97 11.80 7.14
C ALA A 88 -3.33 13.21 6.67
N HIS A 89 -4.18 13.33 5.65
CA HIS A 89 -4.34 14.61 4.91
C HIS A 89 -5.74 15.20 5.00
N TYR A 90 -6.78 14.40 5.20
CA TYR A 90 -8.17 14.84 4.96
C TYR A 90 -9.06 14.84 6.21
N ARG A 91 -8.69 14.13 7.27
CA ARG A 91 -9.51 13.97 8.49
C ARG A 91 -9.91 15.30 9.15
N ALA A 92 -9.09 16.34 9.03
CA ALA A 92 -9.38 17.65 9.59
C ALA A 92 -10.47 18.42 8.82
N HIS A 93 -10.77 18.02 7.58
CA HIS A 93 -11.58 18.81 6.65
C HIS A 93 -12.79 18.07 6.09
N LEU A 94 -12.80 16.74 6.15
CA LEU A 94 -13.84 15.89 5.57
C LEU A 94 -14.18 14.73 6.50
N THR A 95 -15.41 14.25 6.42
CA THR A 95 -15.78 12.92 6.90
C THR A 95 -15.16 11.85 6.00
N LEU A 96 -15.04 10.62 6.53
CA LEU A 96 -14.55 9.49 5.74
C LEU A 96 -15.44 9.21 4.52
N ALA A 97 -16.77 9.33 4.68
CA ALA A 97 -17.72 9.11 3.59
C ALA A 97 -17.54 10.11 2.44
N GLU A 98 -17.39 11.40 2.76
CA GLU A 98 -17.14 12.44 1.75
C GLU A 98 -15.80 12.24 1.03
N PHE A 99 -14.75 11.88 1.77
CA PHE A 99 -13.46 11.55 1.18
C PHE A 99 -13.56 10.35 0.22
N LEU A 100 -14.18 9.25 0.65
CA LEU A 100 -14.35 8.06 -0.18
C LEU A 100 -15.14 8.38 -1.45
N ALA A 101 -16.22 9.15 -1.34
CA ALA A 101 -17.03 9.56 -2.49
C ALA A 101 -16.20 10.35 -3.52
N ARG A 102 -15.31 11.25 -3.07
CA ARG A 102 -14.40 12.00 -3.96
C ARG A 102 -13.40 11.10 -4.67
N GLN A 103 -12.95 10.03 -4.01
CA GLN A 103 -12.04 9.03 -4.58
C GLN A 103 -12.77 8.00 -5.46
N GLY A 104 -14.09 8.13 -5.65
CA GLY A 104 -14.89 7.18 -6.44
C GLY A 104 -15.24 5.88 -5.70
N TYR A 105 -15.02 5.82 -4.39
CA TYR A 105 -15.36 4.68 -3.54
C TYR A 105 -16.65 4.94 -2.75
N ARG A 106 -17.34 3.86 -2.38
CA ARG A 106 -18.52 3.92 -1.50
C ARG A 106 -18.21 3.19 -0.20
N SER A 107 -18.59 3.76 0.93
CA SER A 107 -18.64 3.03 2.21
C SER A 107 -19.75 1.97 2.12
N ALA A 108 -19.49 0.77 2.62
CA ALA A 108 -20.50 -0.29 2.70
C ALA A 108 -21.61 0.02 3.74
N GLU A 109 -21.48 1.10 4.50
CA GLU A 109 -22.52 1.58 5.42
C GLU A 109 -23.61 2.36 4.67
N ALA A 110 -24.47 1.62 3.97
CA ALA A 110 -25.80 2.04 3.55
C ALA A 110 -26.67 0.79 3.43
N GLY A 111 -27.01 0.20 4.58
CA GLY A 111 -27.79 -1.02 4.68
C GLY A 111 -28.06 -1.39 6.13
N ALA A 112 -28.87 -0.57 6.80
CA ALA A 112 -29.62 -0.93 7.99
C ALA A 112 -31.09 -0.63 7.72
#